data_AF-A0A0V8JB93-F1
#
_entry.id   AF-A0A0V8JB93-F1
#
_cell.length_a   1.000
_cell.length_b   1.000
_cell.length_c   1.000
_cell.angle_alpha   90.00
_cell.angle_beta   90.00
_cell.angle_gamma   90.00
#
_symmetry.space_group_name_H-M   'P 1'
#
loop_
_entity.id
_entity.type
_entity.pdbx_description
1 polymer ?
#
loop_
_entity_poly.entity_id
_entity_poly.type
_entity_poly.pdbx_seq_one_letter_code
_entity_poly.pdbx_strand_id
1 'polypeptide(L)'
;MLVLKNRFFAVVEIESEVPGVDLEVFVIIRIDEQTAKKLHDAGLEFCEIVNRIPEATEGVNVEFKCIFINKNQAFALFDVEDDFDEAVFVRISLDEAKRLIRRGAMQCTVIDARNNNSNC
;
A
#
# COMPACT_ATOMS: atom_id res chain seq x y z
N MET A 1 4.12 -6.11 -3.76
CA MET A 1 5.19 -6.05 -2.74
C MET A 1 5.92 -4.71 -2.83
N LEU A 2 5.89 -3.94 -1.75
CA LEU A 2 6.60 -2.66 -1.67
C LEU A 2 7.98 -2.86 -1.02
N VAL A 3 9.03 -2.35 -1.68
CA VAL A 3 10.40 -2.37 -1.17
C VAL A 3 10.94 -0.96 -1.01
N LEU A 4 11.31 -0.60 0.22
CA LEU A 4 11.86 0.71 0.57
C LEU A 4 13.24 0.57 1.20
N LYS A 5 14.28 0.56 0.35
CA LYS A 5 15.65 0.17 0.73
C LYS A 5 15.62 -1.24 1.34
N ASN A 6 16.19 -1.44 2.52
CA ASN A 6 16.25 -2.75 3.19
C ASN A 6 14.98 -3.01 4.05
N ARG A 7 13.80 -2.60 3.56
CA ARG A 7 12.51 -2.80 4.25
C ARG A 7 11.51 -3.32 3.25
N PHE A 8 10.82 -4.39 3.63
CA PHE A 8 9.95 -5.15 2.76
C PHE A 8 8.54 -5.13 3.33
N PHE A 9 7.56 -4.97 2.44
CA PHE A 9 6.16 -4.89 2.82
C PHE A 9 5.30 -5.66 1.80
N ALA A 10 4.47 -6.58 2.29
CA ALA A 10 3.32 -7.04 1.52
C ALA A 10 2.24 -5.94 1.59
N VAL A 11 1.58 -5.69 0.47
CA VAL A 11 0.47 -4.75 0.36
C VAL A 11 -0.70 -5.61 -0.04
N VAL A 12 -1.73 -5.63 0.80
CA VAL A 12 -2.87 -6.52 0.67
C VAL A 12 -4.11 -5.67 0.69
N GLU A 13 -4.94 -5.86 -0.32
CA GLU A 13 -6.30 -5.37 -0.32
C GLU A 13 -7.21 -6.39 0.38
N ILE A 14 -8.13 -5.89 1.19
CA ILE A 14 -9.20 -6.67 1.79
C ILE A 14 -10.49 -6.07 1.28
N GLU A 15 -11.10 -6.79 0.34
CA GLU A 15 -12.38 -6.44 -0.25
C GLU A 15 -13.48 -7.40 0.19
N SER A 16 -14.72 -6.93 0.27
CA SER A 16 -15.91 -7.75 0.43
C SER A 16 -17.00 -7.35 -0.56
N GLU A 17 -17.37 -8.29 -1.44
CA GLU A 17 -18.52 -8.13 -2.36
C GLU A 17 -19.87 -8.54 -1.72
N VAL A 18 -19.97 -8.58 -0.39
CA VAL A 18 -21.19 -9.02 0.29
C VAL A 18 -22.27 -7.93 0.15
N PRO A 19 -23.49 -8.26 -0.34
CA PRO A 19 -24.54 -7.26 -0.50
C PRO A 19 -24.86 -6.49 0.79
N GLY A 20 -24.73 -5.16 0.73
CA GLY A 20 -24.97 -4.27 1.86
C GLY A 20 -23.77 -4.07 2.79
N VAL A 21 -22.58 -4.57 2.43
CA VAL A 21 -21.32 -4.34 3.13
C VAL A 21 -20.30 -3.80 2.13
N ASP A 22 -20.02 -2.49 2.21
CA ASP A 22 -18.91 -1.89 1.47
C ASP A 22 -17.67 -1.98 2.36
N LEU A 23 -16.79 -2.95 2.09
CA LEU A 23 -15.49 -3.07 2.73
C LEU A 23 -14.43 -3.19 1.66
N GLU A 24 -13.57 -2.19 1.59
CA GLU A 24 -12.43 -2.19 0.70
C GLU A 24 -11.31 -1.41 1.38
N VAL A 25 -10.29 -2.13 1.84
CA VAL A 25 -9.22 -1.56 2.67
C VAL A 25 -7.85 -2.13 2.32
N PHE A 26 -6.85 -1.25 2.25
CA PHE A 26 -5.46 -1.66 2.09
C PHE A 26 -4.75 -1.80 3.43
N VAL A 27 -4.09 -2.94 3.61
CA VAL A 27 -3.23 -3.25 4.77
C VAL A 27 -1.80 -3.44 4.31
N ILE A 28 -0.87 -2.72 4.96
CA ILE A 28 0.56 -2.80 4.68
C ILE A 28 1.22 -3.67 5.74
N ILE A 29 1.71 -4.84 5.36
CA ILE A 29 2.30 -5.82 6.26
C ILE A 29 3.82 -5.76 6.13
N ARG A 30 4.51 -5.26 7.14
CA ARG A 30 5.97 -5.27 7.21
C ARG A 30 6.45 -6.70 7.46
N ILE A 31 7.30 -7.20 6.56
CA ILE A 31 7.86 -8.55 6.57
C ILE A 31 9.38 -8.52 6.57
N ASP A 32 10.01 -9.64 6.91
CA ASP A 32 11.46 -9.80 6.82
C ASP A 32 11.88 -10.16 5.39
N GLU A 33 13.18 -10.02 5.11
CA GLU A 33 13.74 -10.26 3.78
C GLU A 33 13.54 -11.71 3.31
N GLN A 34 13.63 -12.68 4.22
CA GLN A 34 13.45 -14.09 3.88
C GLN A 34 12.01 -14.37 3.44
N THR A 35 11.05 -13.80 4.16
CA THR A 35 9.61 -13.89 3.84
C THR A 35 9.31 -13.16 2.53
N ALA A 36 9.85 -11.95 2.35
CA ALA A 36 9.70 -11.18 1.12
C ALA A 36 10.21 -11.95 -0.11
N LYS A 37 11.37 -12.58 0.01
CA LYS A 37 11.94 -13.41 -1.06
C LYS A 37 11.02 -14.58 -1.39
N LYS A 38 10.53 -15.32 -0.39
CA LYS A 38 9.61 -16.44 -0.60
C LYS A 38 8.31 -16.02 -1.28
N LEU A 39 7.75 -14.88 -0.90
CA LEU A 39 6.51 -14.37 -1.51
C LEU A 39 6.75 -13.93 -2.95
N HIS A 40 7.85 -13.23 -3.23
CA HIS A 40 8.23 -12.87 -4.58
C HIS A 40 8.48 -14.11 -5.46
N ASP A 41 9.20 -15.11 -4.96
CA ASP A 41 9.43 -16.38 -5.65
C ASP A 41 8.12 -17.15 -5.90
N ALA A 42 7.08 -16.89 -5.10
CA ALA A 42 5.72 -17.43 -5.27
C ALA A 42 4.84 -16.60 -6.21
N GLY A 43 5.34 -15.51 -6.80
CA GLY A 43 4.64 -14.68 -7.78
C GLY A 43 4.08 -13.36 -7.23
N LEU A 44 4.40 -12.96 -6.00
CA LEU A 44 3.99 -11.64 -5.50
C LEU A 44 4.81 -10.54 -6.20
N GLU A 45 4.16 -9.78 -7.06
CA GLU A 45 4.78 -8.73 -7.88
C GLU A 45 5.20 -7.51 -7.05
N PHE A 46 5.99 -6.60 -7.63
CA PHE A 46 6.39 -5.36 -6.96
C PHE A 46 5.35 -4.25 -7.16
N CYS A 47 5.07 -3.49 -6.11
CA CYS A 47 4.22 -2.31 -6.23
C CYS A 47 4.97 -1.18 -6.95
N GLU A 48 4.27 -0.41 -7.77
CA GLU A 48 4.85 0.75 -8.44
C GLU A 48 5.06 1.92 -7.46
N ILE A 49 6.16 2.67 -7.66
CA ILE A 49 6.40 3.92 -6.95
C ILE A 49 6.63 5.03 -7.96
N VAL A 50 5.67 5.94 -8.07
CA VAL A 50 5.65 7.02 -9.04
C VAL A 50 5.80 8.39 -8.38
N ASN A 51 6.07 9.43 -9.18
CA ASN A 51 6.19 10.81 -8.72
C ASN A 51 4.98 11.68 -9.05
N ARG A 52 3.98 11.12 -9.73
CA ARG A 52 2.76 11.80 -10.15
C ARG A 52 1.59 10.86 -9.94
N ILE A 53 0.43 11.43 -9.63
CA ILE A 53 -0.82 10.66 -9.52
C ILE A 53 -1.12 10.10 -10.92
N PRO A 54 -1.44 8.81 -11.05
CA PRO A 54 -1.93 8.22 -12.30
C PRO A 54 -3.14 9.01 -12.84
N GLU A 55 -3.24 9.11 -14.16
CA GLU A 55 -4.36 9.80 -14.80
C GLU A 55 -5.53 8.83 -14.97
N ALA A 56 -6.70 9.19 -14.45
CA ALA A 56 -7.92 8.43 -14.75
C ALA A 56 -8.30 8.63 -16.22
N THR A 57 -8.53 7.53 -16.93
CA THR A 57 -8.91 7.51 -18.35
C THR A 57 -10.12 6.61 -18.56
N GLU A 58 -10.64 6.54 -19.79
CA GLU A 58 -11.69 5.57 -20.11
C GLU A 58 -11.15 4.15 -19.85
N GLY A 59 -11.80 3.41 -18.95
CA GLY A 59 -11.39 2.08 -18.53
C GLY A 59 -10.32 2.03 -17.44
N VAL A 60 -9.90 3.17 -16.86
CA VAL A 60 -8.94 3.20 -15.73
C VAL A 60 -9.49 4.07 -14.61
N ASN A 61 -9.85 3.44 -13.48
CA ASN A 61 -10.23 4.15 -12.27
C ASN A 61 -9.00 4.39 -11.40
N VAL A 62 -8.95 5.56 -10.74
CA VAL A 62 -7.86 5.91 -9.84
C VAL A 62 -8.46 6.45 -8.55
N GLU A 63 -8.37 5.67 -7.48
CA GLU A 63 -8.94 6.03 -6.18
C GLU A 63 -7.86 6.21 -5.11
N PHE A 64 -7.93 7.32 -4.39
CA PHE A 64 -7.07 7.54 -3.23
C PHE A 64 -7.55 6.71 -2.03
N LYS A 65 -6.67 5.85 -1.48
CA LYS A 65 -7.02 5.00 -0.34
C LYS A 65 -6.46 5.53 0.99
N CYS A 66 -5.15 5.78 1.09
CA CYS A 66 -4.54 6.22 2.36
C CYS A 66 -3.14 6.85 2.22
N ILE A 67 -2.66 7.48 3.30
CA ILE A 67 -1.31 8.01 3.42
C ILE A 67 -0.41 7.00 4.12
N PHE A 68 0.65 6.55 3.45
CA PHE A 68 1.69 5.70 4.03
C PHE A 68 2.93 6.52 4.38
N ILE A 69 3.33 6.52 5.65
CA ILE A 69 4.57 7.15 6.12
C ILE A 69 5.51 6.07 6.63
N ASN A 70 6.73 6.05 6.10
CA ASN A 70 7.78 5.13 6.50
C ASN A 70 9.08 5.87 6.76
N LYS A 71 9.43 6.06 8.05
CA LYS A 71 10.55 6.94 8.47
C LYS A 71 10.37 8.34 7.87
N ASN A 72 11.28 8.75 6.98
CA ASN A 72 11.30 10.08 6.37
C ASN A 72 10.73 10.08 4.94
N GLN A 73 10.03 9.02 4.54
CA GLN A 73 9.39 8.90 3.24
C GLN A 73 7.88 8.87 3.44
N ALA A 74 7.14 9.56 2.59
CA ALA A 74 5.69 9.52 2.56
C ALA A 74 5.17 9.24 1.15
N PHE A 75 4.03 8.56 1.11
CA PHE A 75 3.36 8.13 -0.10
C PHE A 75 1.86 8.30 0.06
N ALA A 76 1.18 8.74 -0.99
CA ALA A 76 -0.25 8.52 -1.13
C ALA A 76 -0.44 7.20 -1.89
N LEU A 77 -1.19 6.27 -1.30
CA LEU A 77 -1.56 5.01 -1.93
C LEU A 77 -2.83 5.25 -2.75
N PHE A 78 -2.72 4.95 -4.03
CA PHE A 78 -3.84 4.87 -4.94
C PHE A 78 -4.06 3.42 -5.31
N ASP A 79 -5.32 3.08 -5.39
CA ASP A 79 -5.78 1.90 -6.10
C ASP A 79 -6.08 2.31 -7.54
N VAL A 80 -5.53 1.57 -8.48
CA VAL A 80 -5.66 1.82 -9.91
C VAL A 80 -6.26 0.57 -10.51
N GLU A 81 -7.54 0.66 -10.85
CA GLU A 81 -8.29 -0.44 -11.45
C GLU A 81 -8.26 -0.24 -12.96
N ASP A 82 -7.64 -1.19 -13.67
CA ASP A 82 -7.76 -1.33 -15.13
C ASP A 82 -8.24 -2.75 -15.51
N ASP A 83 -7.53 -3.47 -16.40
CA ASP A 83 -7.71 -4.91 -16.59
C ASP A 83 -7.09 -5.73 -15.42
N PHE A 84 -6.32 -5.06 -14.54
CA PHE A 84 -5.66 -5.56 -13.35
C PHE A 84 -5.81 -4.55 -12.20
N ASP A 85 -5.86 -5.04 -10.95
CA ASP A 85 -5.89 -4.19 -9.76
C ASP A 85 -4.47 -3.89 -9.28
N GLU A 86 -4.08 -2.61 -9.30
CA GLU A 86 -2.74 -2.18 -8.96
C GLU A 86 -2.66 -1.17 -7.81
N ALA A 87 -1.95 -1.55 -6.75
CA ALA A 87 -1.57 -0.66 -5.67
C ALA A 87 -0.39 0.26 -6.06
N VAL A 88 -0.66 1.54 -6.35
CA VAL A 88 0.33 2.53 -6.80
C VAL A 88 0.70 3.51 -5.68
N PHE A 89 2.01 3.62 -5.37
CA PHE A 89 2.52 4.53 -4.35
C PHE A 89 3.04 5.83 -4.96
N VAL A 90 2.31 6.93 -4.81
CA VAL A 90 2.72 8.26 -5.28
C VAL A 90 3.57 8.94 -4.20
N ARG A 91 4.82 9.30 -4.52
CA ARG A 91 5.68 10.03 -3.58
C ARG A 91 5.12 11.41 -3.26
N ILE A 92 5.04 11.73 -1.97
CA ILE A 92 4.68 13.06 -1.48
C ILE A 92 5.68 13.53 -0.41
N SER A 93 5.72 14.84 -0.15
CA SER A 93 6.56 15.36 0.94
C SER A 93 5.96 14.97 2.30
N LEU A 94 6.80 14.89 3.34
CA LEU A 94 6.31 14.64 4.71
C LEU A 94 5.34 15.73 5.19
N ASP A 95 5.58 16.98 4.80
CA ASP A 95 4.72 18.10 5.18
C ASP A 95 3.37 18.01 4.50
N GLU A 96 3.35 17.57 3.23
CA GLU A 96 2.12 17.31 2.50
C GLU A 96 1.34 16.15 3.11
N ALA A 97 2.00 15.04 3.40
CA ALA A 97 1.39 13.90 4.08
C ALA A 97 0.74 14.31 5.41
N LYS A 98 1.46 15.06 6.25
CA LYS A 98 0.94 15.60 7.51
C LYS A 98 -0.20 16.60 7.30
N ARG A 99 -0.19 17.37 6.21
CA ARG A 99 -1.28 18.30 5.85
C ARG A 99 -2.54 17.52 5.49
N LEU A 100 -2.43 16.49 4.66
CA LEU A 100 -3.54 15.63 4.25
C LEU A 100 -4.15 14.89 5.44
N ILE A 101 -3.32 14.27 6.29
CA ILE A 101 -3.80 13.58 7.51
C ILE A 101 -4.55 14.56 8.44
N ARG A 102 -4.04 15.78 8.64
CA ARG A 102 -4.73 16.82 9.43
C ARG A 102 -6.06 17.27 8.83
N ARG A 103 -6.27 17.07 7.53
CA ARG A 103 -7.52 17.36 6.81
C ARG A 103 -8.47 16.16 6.78
N GLY A 104 -8.12 15.05 7.43
CA GLY A 104 -8.95 13.86 7.54
C GLY A 104 -8.56 12.73 6.59
N ALA A 105 -7.46 12.84 5.83
CA ALA A 105 -6.98 11.70 5.03
C ALA A 105 -6.60 10.53 5.95
N MET A 106 -7.03 9.33 5.58
CA MET A 106 -6.71 8.12 6.33
C MET A 106 -5.20 7.86 6.29
N GLN A 107 -4.64 7.41 7.42
CA GLN A 107 -3.29 6.86 7.44
C GLN A 107 -3.37 5.34 7.25
N CYS A 108 -2.54 4.78 6.37
CA CYS A 108 -2.57 3.34 6.08
C CYS A 108 -2.30 2.50 7.33
N THR A 109 -3.05 1.41 7.49
CA THR A 109 -2.81 0.43 8.55
C THR A 109 -1.51 -0.32 8.26
N VAL A 110 -0.61 -0.35 9.25
CA VAL A 110 0.66 -1.08 9.15
C VAL A 110 0.74 -2.15 10.22
N ILE A 111 0.89 -3.41 9.80
CA ILE A 111 1.11 -4.56 10.68
C ILE A 111 2.58 -4.95 10.61
N ASP A 112 3.23 -5.19 11.76
CA ASP A 112 4.59 -5.74 11.79
C ASP A 112 4.52 -7.26 12.00
N ALA A 113 4.72 -8.01 10.91
CA ALA A 113 4.66 -9.47 10.88
C ALA A 113 6.04 -10.11 10.63
N ARG A 114 7.12 -9.34 10.85
CA ARG A 114 8.47 -9.91 10.82
C ARG A 114 8.54 -11.01 11.88
N ASN A 115 9.11 -12.16 11.53
CA ASN A 115 9.33 -13.26 12.47
C ASN A 115 10.23 -12.77 13.63
N ASN A 116 9.60 -12.27 14.68
CA ASN A 116 10.21 -12.15 15.99
C ASN A 116 9.82 -13.46 16.67
N ASN A 117 10.76 -14.40 16.83
CA ASN A 117 10.57 -15.65 17.58
C ASN A 117 9.92 -15.37 18.95
N SER A 118 8.61 -15.26 18.96
CA SER A 118 7.77 -15.10 20.12
C SER A 118 6.99 -16.39 20.08
N ASN A 119 7.51 -17.40 20.77
CA ASN A 119 6.77 -18.62 21.02
C ASN A 119 5.41 -18.19 21.58
N CYS A 120 4.34 -18.54 20.88
CA CYS A 120 3.02 -18.61 21.49
C CYS A 120 3.05 -19.58 22.67
#